data_AF-A0A0H4X122-F1
#
_entry.id   AF-A0A0H4X122-F1
#
_cell.length_a   1.000
_cell.length_b   1.000
_cell.length_c   1.000
_cell.angle_alpha   90.00
_cell.angle_beta   90.00
_cell.angle_gamma   90.00
#
_symmetry.space_group_name_H-M   'P 1'
#
loop_
_entity.id
_entity.type
_entity.pdbx_description
1 polymer ?
#
loop_
_entity_poly.entity_id
_entity_poly.type
_entity_poly.pdbx_seq_one_letter_code
_entity_poly.pdbx_strand_id
1 'polypeptide(L)'
;MFIDFEGIDGSGKTTLSNLLSAKLKRLGYRVAHAREGGELQAPTARRVRELTRDSRLLEMSPRAEFFLNLARDAQQLDEVIAPALSRGEVCISDRYLYSQLALSGGGRGLPMDELRPACELASQGLWPDLVILVDVDPDLARLRKRLGKLQSKRASDGDSRKGLAGAGLAVRVRESFLEMARKDPQRWLILENNDVPLRVLEQRLVDAVVARLEGREMQVQRIVPASNHRASEGAITVQNVEERFFQTLDAVEQREPALAAWMLSGIPGLPAHQRRLAFAERFPALIARGMNGLEDAPAMDLREVLADVAPADVAFSLTGRTGTRAAMLRQRLYAQAPAEVLASLKHDDSPQAWALRERAMRDGRLTEVLGSLAGQDCEEAWVVREAGMQRKLYADVARSLTGLAGSRADALREVLLPHDRLAVLRSTQGLDTPVARGLREALAGKALKLVLRSVTGLDTEEAWALRERGAPLTKEALDSLDGMDDPRAWKLRVEHLERWPTTAVSSLEGLPLGPHAQALIDRVLAANPGKLPLLRNAYAVVATARTLAAPASAPRRAEVDAPTRMEA
;
A
#
# COMPACT_ATOMS: atom_id res chain seq x y z
N MET A 1 14.36 -3.60 32.94
CA MET A 1 14.32 -4.44 31.73
C MET A 1 14.02 -3.55 30.54
N PHE A 2 14.78 -3.67 29.46
CA PHE A 2 14.57 -2.98 28.19
C PHE A 2 14.04 -3.93 27.12
N ILE A 3 12.88 -3.60 26.54
CA ILE A 3 12.19 -4.39 25.53
C ILE A 3 12.06 -3.57 24.24
N ASP A 4 12.51 -4.12 23.12
CA ASP A 4 12.39 -3.50 21.80
C ASP A 4 11.42 -4.29 20.90
N PHE A 5 10.59 -3.59 20.13
CA PHE A 5 9.71 -4.18 19.12
C PHE A 5 10.21 -3.85 17.72
N GLU A 6 10.54 -4.89 16.96
CA GLU A 6 11.07 -4.79 15.60
C GLU A 6 10.21 -5.47 14.55
N GLY A 7 10.44 -5.11 13.28
CA GLY A 7 9.67 -5.57 12.12
C GLY A 7 9.22 -4.48 11.15
N ILE A 8 8.63 -4.89 10.02
CA ILE A 8 8.30 -4.00 8.90
C ILE A 8 7.06 -3.13 9.14
N ASP A 9 6.90 -2.04 8.38
CA ASP A 9 5.69 -1.21 8.46
C ASP A 9 4.43 -2.04 8.13
N GLY A 10 3.38 -1.90 8.94
CA GLY A 10 2.15 -2.68 8.81
C GLY A 10 2.17 -4.03 9.53
N SER A 11 3.24 -4.36 10.26
CA SER A 11 3.33 -5.63 11.01
C SER A 11 2.55 -5.69 12.33
N GLY A 12 2.10 -4.55 12.87
CA GLY A 12 1.35 -4.50 14.14
C GLY A 12 2.17 -4.21 15.39
N LYS A 13 3.48 -3.91 15.27
CA LYS A 13 4.36 -3.51 16.40
C LYS A 13 3.79 -2.43 17.28
N THR A 14 3.33 -1.32 16.68
CA THR A 14 2.78 -0.20 17.44
C THR A 14 1.57 -0.64 18.25
N THR A 15 0.70 -1.48 17.69
CA THR A 15 -0.44 -2.02 18.42
C THR A 15 0.00 -2.93 19.57
N LEU A 16 0.87 -3.90 19.31
CA LEU A 16 1.32 -4.87 20.31
C LEU A 16 2.15 -4.25 21.45
N SER A 17 3.03 -3.29 21.14
CA SER A 17 3.82 -2.56 22.15
C SER A 17 2.95 -1.74 23.09
N ASN A 18 1.94 -1.03 22.57
CA ASN A 18 0.97 -0.31 23.39
C ASN A 18 0.12 -1.26 24.25
N LEU A 19 -0.34 -2.38 23.69
CA LEU A 19 -1.10 -3.40 24.44
C LEU A 19 -0.26 -4.00 25.57
N LEU A 20 0.98 -4.40 25.29
CA LEU A 20 1.91 -4.91 26.30
C LEU A 20 2.14 -3.87 27.40
N SER A 21 2.41 -2.61 27.05
CA SER A 21 2.61 -1.53 28.02
C SER A 21 1.39 -1.39 28.94
N ALA A 22 0.19 -1.32 28.37
CA ALA A 22 -1.05 -1.20 29.14
C ALA A 22 -1.32 -2.43 30.04
N LYS A 23 -0.99 -3.64 29.58
CA LYS A 23 -1.15 -4.86 30.36
C LYS A 23 -0.15 -4.93 31.53
N LEU A 24 1.13 -4.65 31.29
CA LEU A 24 2.15 -4.63 32.33
C LEU A 24 1.85 -3.59 33.41
N LYS A 25 1.39 -2.38 33.03
CA LYS A 25 0.93 -1.36 33.99
C LYS A 25 -0.21 -1.88 34.87
N ARG A 26 -1.20 -2.58 34.29
CA ARG A 26 -2.30 -3.21 35.06
C ARG A 26 -1.84 -4.34 35.98
N LEU A 27 -0.72 -4.98 35.67
CA LEU A 27 -0.10 -6.00 36.52
C LEU A 27 0.80 -5.39 37.62
N GLY A 28 0.87 -4.06 37.73
CA GLY A 28 1.61 -3.37 38.79
C GLY A 28 3.06 -3.02 38.43
N TYR A 29 3.53 -3.32 37.21
CA TYR A 29 4.86 -2.91 36.77
C TYR A 29 4.90 -1.40 36.46
N ARG A 30 6.00 -0.75 36.81
CA ARG A 30 6.32 0.61 36.33
C ARG A 30 6.87 0.51 34.92
N VAL A 31 6.18 1.13 33.95
CA VAL A 31 6.49 0.98 32.52
C VAL A 31 6.63 2.35 31.85
N ALA A 32 7.79 2.59 31.25
CA ALA A 32 8.01 3.66 30.29
C ALA A 32 7.86 3.14 28.85
N HIS A 33 7.39 3.98 27.94
CA HIS A 33 7.26 3.63 26.53
C HIS A 33 7.87 4.73 25.66
N ALA A 34 9.05 4.47 25.10
CA ALA A 34 9.82 5.44 24.32
C ALA A 34 9.12 5.89 23.03
N ARG A 35 8.11 5.14 22.57
CA ARG A 35 7.37 5.47 21.36
C ARG A 35 5.88 5.14 21.42
N GLU A 36 5.22 5.61 22.49
CA GLU A 36 3.79 5.41 22.71
C GLU A 36 2.93 5.96 21.57
N GLY A 37 1.91 5.19 21.16
CA GLY A 37 1.06 5.56 20.02
C GLY A 37 1.80 5.64 18.66
N GLY A 38 3.07 5.23 18.59
CA GLY A 38 3.92 5.35 17.41
C GLY A 38 4.68 6.67 17.30
N GLU A 39 4.56 7.55 18.30
CA GLU A 39 5.20 8.87 18.38
C GLU A 39 6.42 8.84 19.31
N LEU A 40 7.55 9.38 18.84
CA LEU A 40 8.78 9.47 19.63
C LEU A 40 8.55 10.44 20.79
N GLN A 41 8.92 10.04 22.00
CA GLN A 41 8.70 10.87 23.18
C GLN A 41 9.67 12.06 23.27
N ALA A 42 10.90 11.92 22.75
CA ALA A 42 11.87 13.00 22.70
C ALA A 42 11.51 14.05 21.61
N PRO A 43 11.30 15.34 21.95
CA PRO A 43 10.95 16.38 20.97
C PRO A 43 11.98 16.57 19.87
N THR A 44 13.27 16.52 20.22
CA THR A 44 14.37 16.64 19.26
C THR A 44 14.37 15.45 18.30
N ALA A 45 14.12 14.23 18.79
CA ALA A 45 14.01 13.05 17.96
C ALA A 45 12.83 13.15 16.95
N ARG A 46 11.70 13.77 17.34
CA ARG A 46 10.59 14.03 16.41
C ARG A 46 11.01 14.95 15.26
N ARG A 47 11.74 16.03 15.55
CA ARG A 47 12.24 16.96 14.53
C ARG A 47 13.22 16.28 13.57
N VAL A 48 14.18 15.51 14.09
CA VAL A 48 15.14 14.77 13.24
C VAL A 48 14.42 13.76 12.33
N ARG A 49 13.35 13.12 12.82
CA ARG A 49 12.56 12.17 12.04
C ARG A 49 11.88 12.79 10.82
N GLU A 50 11.55 14.08 10.83
CA GLU A 50 10.92 14.75 9.68
C GLU A 50 11.87 14.73 8.47
N LEU A 51 13.17 14.96 8.69
CA LEU A 51 14.19 14.93 7.65
C LEU A 51 14.28 13.56 6.96
N THR A 52 14.29 12.47 7.74
CA THR A 52 14.41 11.12 7.14
C THR A 52 13.10 10.62 6.52
N ARG A 53 11.99 11.34 6.70
CA ARG A 53 10.69 11.05 6.06
C ARG A 53 10.48 11.82 4.76
N ASP A 54 11.06 13.02 4.64
CA ASP A 54 10.86 13.89 3.49
C ASP A 54 11.39 13.27 2.18
N SER A 55 10.47 12.98 1.26
CA SER A 55 10.81 12.42 -0.06
C SER A 55 11.45 13.41 -1.01
N ARG A 56 11.36 14.71 -0.72
CA ARG A 56 11.97 15.76 -1.55
C ARG A 56 13.48 15.84 -1.38
N LEU A 57 14.02 15.31 -0.27
CA LEU A 57 15.46 15.27 0.00
C LEU A 57 16.17 14.19 -0.82
N LEU A 58 15.93 14.13 -2.13
CA LEU A 58 16.38 13.06 -3.04
C LEU A 58 17.88 12.78 -2.96
N GLU A 59 18.68 13.82 -2.75
CA GLU A 59 20.15 13.77 -2.73
C GLU A 59 20.73 13.26 -1.40
N MET A 60 19.91 13.04 -0.37
CA MET A 60 20.39 12.48 0.90
C MET A 60 20.96 11.07 0.71
N SER A 61 22.26 10.88 0.93
CA SER A 61 22.87 9.56 0.78
C SER A 61 22.33 8.57 1.84
N PRO A 62 22.39 7.25 1.58
CA PRO A 62 22.06 6.25 2.59
C PRO A 62 22.85 6.40 3.90
N ARG A 63 24.12 6.81 3.81
CA ARG A 63 24.98 7.08 4.97
C ARG A 63 24.48 8.27 5.80
N ALA A 64 24.05 9.36 5.15
CA ALA A 64 23.44 10.50 5.83
C ALA A 64 22.09 10.11 6.47
N GLU A 65 21.26 9.32 5.78
CA GLU A 65 20.01 8.78 6.34
C GLU A 65 20.28 7.91 7.59
N PHE A 66 21.33 7.08 7.56
CA PHE A 66 21.75 6.28 8.71
C PHE A 66 22.14 7.17 9.91
N PHE A 67 23.05 8.13 9.73
CA PHE A 67 23.48 9.01 10.83
C PHE A 67 22.36 9.87 11.40
N LEU A 68 21.44 10.38 10.58
CA LEU A 68 20.28 11.12 11.07
C LEU A 68 19.35 10.23 11.91
N ASN A 69 19.09 8.99 11.46
CA ASN A 69 18.30 8.08 12.26
C ASN A 69 19.04 7.64 13.54
N LEU A 70 20.38 7.52 13.49
CA LEU A 70 21.20 7.18 14.64
C LEU A 70 21.20 8.30 15.69
N ALA A 71 21.36 9.55 15.26
CA ALA A 71 21.28 10.73 16.13
C ALA A 71 19.89 10.83 16.81
N ARG A 72 18.83 10.54 16.05
CA ARG A 72 17.46 10.45 16.59
C ARG A 72 17.35 9.41 17.69
N ASP A 73 17.90 8.21 17.47
CA ASP A 73 17.78 7.10 18.41
C ASP A 73 18.67 7.30 19.64
N ALA A 74 19.86 7.90 19.48
CA ALA A 74 20.70 8.33 20.60
C ALA A 74 20.00 9.36 21.49
N GLN A 75 19.33 10.36 20.88
CA GLN A 75 18.55 11.33 21.66
C GLN A 75 17.39 10.68 22.42
N GLN A 76 16.72 9.71 21.79
CA GLN A 76 15.63 8.96 22.42
C GLN A 76 16.14 8.07 23.57
N LEU A 77 17.36 7.55 23.44
CA LEU A 77 18.04 6.81 24.51
C LEU A 77 18.28 7.72 25.72
N ASP A 78 18.96 8.85 25.51
CA ASP A 78 19.40 9.75 26.58
C ASP A 78 18.21 10.42 27.31
N GLU A 79 17.18 10.84 26.57
CA GLU A 79 16.03 11.54 27.18
C GLU A 79 15.01 10.61 27.83
N VAL A 80 14.91 9.36 27.39
CA VAL A 80 13.74 8.51 27.74
C VAL A 80 14.14 7.12 28.22
N ILE A 81 14.92 6.38 27.42
CA ILE A 81 15.20 4.97 27.70
C ILE A 81 16.13 4.84 28.91
N ALA A 82 17.31 5.48 28.88
CA ALA A 82 18.28 5.38 29.96
C ALA A 82 17.73 5.91 31.31
N PRO A 83 17.03 7.07 31.35
CA PRO A 83 16.38 7.53 32.59
C PRO A 83 15.35 6.54 33.13
N ALA A 84 14.51 5.93 32.29
CA ALA A 84 13.54 4.93 32.74
C ALA A 84 14.21 3.70 33.36
N LEU A 85 15.24 3.18 32.69
CA LEU A 85 15.99 2.02 33.17
C LEU A 85 16.70 2.33 34.51
N SER A 86 17.25 3.55 34.67
CA SER A 86 17.89 3.97 35.92
C SER A 86 16.92 3.99 37.12
N ARG A 87 15.62 4.20 36.87
CA ARG A 87 14.56 4.14 37.90
C ARG A 87 14.08 2.71 38.19
N GLY A 88 14.64 1.70 37.53
CA GLY A 88 14.22 0.31 37.64
C GLY A 88 12.88 0.03 36.96
N GLU A 89 12.52 0.82 35.94
CA GLU A 89 11.30 0.62 35.17
C GLU A 89 11.51 -0.44 34.07
N VAL A 90 10.41 -1.02 33.59
CA VAL A 90 10.39 -1.69 32.29
C VAL A 90 10.31 -0.61 31.22
N CYS A 91 11.30 -0.51 30.35
CA CYS A 91 11.25 0.40 29.21
C CYS A 91 10.89 -0.38 27.95
N ILE A 92 9.85 0.05 27.24
CA ILE A 92 9.47 -0.49 25.92
C ILE A 92 9.87 0.52 24.84
N SER A 93 10.31 0.05 23.68
CA SER A 93 10.44 0.87 22.47
C SER A 93 9.80 0.20 21.25
N ASP A 94 9.12 0.97 20.40
CA ASP A 94 8.71 0.55 19.04
C ASP A 94 9.80 1.03 18.06
N ARG A 95 10.74 0.10 17.79
CA ARG A 95 12.02 0.28 17.10
C ARG A 95 13.14 0.82 17.99
N TYR A 96 14.34 0.33 17.73
CA TYR A 96 15.59 0.84 18.28
C TYR A 96 16.71 0.72 17.23
N LEU A 97 17.96 0.50 17.65
CA LEU A 97 19.12 0.46 16.76
C LEU A 97 19.11 -0.73 15.79
N TYR A 98 18.39 -1.82 16.10
CA TYR A 98 18.21 -2.94 15.18
C TYR A 98 17.47 -2.51 13.90
N SER A 99 16.51 -1.59 14.00
CA SER A 99 15.88 -0.94 12.85
C SER A 99 16.88 -0.22 11.95
N GLN A 100 17.97 0.33 12.50
CA GLN A 100 19.00 1.01 11.71
C GLN A 100 19.90 0.04 10.98
N LEU A 101 20.28 -1.04 11.66
CA LEU A 101 21.01 -2.15 11.05
C LEU A 101 20.20 -2.79 9.91
N ALA A 102 18.92 -3.08 10.14
CA ALA A 102 18.07 -3.70 9.13
C ALA A 102 17.77 -2.76 7.95
N LEU A 103 17.47 -1.48 8.20
CA LEU A 103 17.19 -0.50 7.16
C LEU A 103 18.43 -0.17 6.34
N SER A 104 19.53 0.16 7.01
CA SER A 104 20.72 0.70 6.36
C SER A 104 21.59 -0.42 5.79
N GLY A 105 21.71 -1.53 6.53
CA GLY A 105 22.42 -2.73 6.07
C GLY A 105 21.61 -3.49 5.04
N GLY A 106 20.58 -4.22 5.47
CA GLY A 106 19.76 -5.03 4.57
C GLY A 106 19.00 -4.21 3.53
N GLY A 107 18.40 -3.10 3.92
CA GLY A 107 17.54 -2.30 3.04
C GLY A 107 18.31 -1.45 2.02
N ARG A 108 19.33 -0.72 2.46
CA ARG A 108 20.13 0.23 1.66
C ARG A 108 21.48 -0.32 1.18
N GLY A 109 21.89 -1.49 1.66
CA GLY A 109 23.12 -2.16 1.21
C GLY A 109 24.41 -1.59 1.80
N LEU A 110 24.35 -0.85 2.93
CA LEU A 110 25.57 -0.44 3.62
C LEU A 110 26.23 -1.63 4.33
N PRO A 111 27.58 -1.73 4.36
CA PRO A 111 28.25 -2.84 5.01
C PRO A 111 27.95 -2.90 6.52
N MET A 112 27.56 -4.08 7.03
CA MET A 112 27.13 -4.25 8.42
C MET A 112 28.26 -4.02 9.44
N ASP A 113 29.49 -4.30 9.04
CA ASP A 113 30.74 -4.05 9.78
C ASP A 113 31.04 -2.55 9.92
N GLU A 114 30.66 -1.71 8.94
CA GLU A 114 30.72 -0.24 9.07
C GLU A 114 29.62 0.31 10.00
N LEU A 115 28.42 -0.27 9.97
CA LEU A 115 27.27 0.23 10.73
C LEU A 115 27.35 -0.08 12.23
N ARG A 116 27.81 -1.28 12.58
CA ARG A 116 27.77 -1.78 13.96
C ARG A 116 28.55 -0.89 14.94
N PRO A 117 29.80 -0.45 14.67
CA PRO A 117 30.53 0.43 15.59
C PRO A 117 29.80 1.74 15.89
N ALA A 118 29.13 2.32 14.90
CA ALA A 118 28.34 3.53 15.09
C ALA A 118 27.10 3.27 15.97
N CYS A 119 26.43 2.13 15.78
CA CYS A 119 25.35 1.70 16.67
C CYS A 119 25.84 1.45 18.11
N GLU A 120 27.02 0.85 18.30
CA GLU A 120 27.60 0.67 19.64
C GLU A 120 27.92 2.00 20.32
N LEU A 121 28.44 2.98 19.56
CA LEU A 121 28.66 4.32 20.07
C LEU A 121 27.34 4.98 20.52
N ALA A 122 26.29 4.88 19.71
CA ALA A 122 24.99 5.46 20.02
C ALA A 122 24.29 4.75 21.19
N SER A 123 24.49 3.44 21.35
CA SER A 123 23.86 2.67 22.42
C SER A 123 24.48 2.93 23.79
N GLN A 124 25.75 3.35 23.84
CA GLN A 124 26.53 3.44 25.08
C GLN A 124 26.48 2.13 25.89
N GLY A 125 26.44 0.99 25.19
CA GLY A 125 26.30 -0.34 25.80
C GLY A 125 24.86 -0.73 26.18
N LEU A 126 23.87 0.17 26.07
CA LEU A 126 22.46 -0.12 26.35
C LEU A 126 21.78 -0.76 25.13
N TRP A 127 21.79 -2.09 25.14
CA TRP A 127 21.01 -2.92 24.22
C TRP A 127 19.77 -3.51 24.90
N PRO A 128 18.69 -3.81 24.16
CA PRO A 128 17.51 -4.45 24.73
C PRO A 128 17.81 -5.82 25.34
N ASP A 129 17.22 -6.09 26.51
CA ASP A 129 17.22 -7.41 27.16
C ASP A 129 16.39 -8.43 26.36
N LEU A 130 15.38 -7.94 25.64
CA LEU A 130 14.48 -8.72 24.80
C LEU A 130 14.11 -7.92 23.54
N VAL A 131 14.24 -8.54 22.38
CA VAL A 131 13.81 -8.00 21.09
C VAL A 131 12.66 -8.83 20.56
N ILE A 132 11.50 -8.20 20.37
CA ILE A 132 10.29 -8.83 19.86
C ILE A 132 10.18 -8.52 18.37
N LEU A 133 10.47 -9.49 17.52
CA LEU A 133 10.25 -9.37 16.08
C LEU A 133 8.81 -9.73 15.74
N VAL A 134 8.00 -8.74 15.39
CA VAL A 134 6.65 -8.96 14.84
C VAL A 134 6.79 -9.24 13.35
N ASP A 135 6.92 -10.52 13.01
CA ASP A 135 7.09 -11.01 11.65
C ASP A 135 5.75 -11.13 10.92
N VAL A 136 5.73 -10.69 9.67
CA VAL A 136 4.54 -10.74 8.82
C VAL A 136 4.97 -10.81 7.35
N ASP A 137 4.18 -11.48 6.54
CA ASP A 137 4.34 -11.42 5.09
C ASP A 137 4.28 -9.95 4.60
N PRO A 138 5.25 -9.49 3.79
CA PRO A 138 5.30 -8.12 3.30
C PRO A 138 4.06 -7.68 2.49
N ASP A 139 3.44 -8.58 1.71
CA ASP A 139 2.23 -8.25 0.96
C ASP A 139 1.04 -8.01 1.90
N LEU A 140 0.89 -8.86 2.93
CA LEU A 140 -0.14 -8.69 3.96
C LEU A 140 0.07 -7.42 4.78
N ALA A 141 1.31 -7.12 5.17
CA ALA A 141 1.65 -5.89 5.89
C ALA A 141 1.28 -4.63 5.09
N ARG A 142 1.50 -4.64 3.77
CA ARG A 142 1.05 -3.54 2.90
C ARG A 142 -0.46 -3.42 2.86
N LEU A 143 -1.21 -4.52 2.78
CA LEU A 143 -2.67 -4.49 2.79
C LEU A 143 -3.19 -3.86 4.09
N ARG A 144 -2.70 -4.30 5.25
CA ARG A 144 -3.04 -3.71 6.56
C ARG A 144 -2.66 -2.24 6.64
N LYS A 145 -1.48 -1.86 6.14
CA LYS A 145 -1.04 -0.45 6.10
C LYS A 145 -1.96 0.41 5.25
N ARG A 146 -2.42 -0.09 4.09
CA ARG A 146 -3.39 0.63 3.23
C ARG A 146 -4.72 0.78 3.95
N LEU A 147 -5.23 -0.29 4.55
CA LEU A 147 -6.48 -0.28 5.33
C LEU A 147 -6.43 0.73 6.48
N GLY A 148 -5.36 0.73 7.28
CA GLY A 148 -5.21 1.67 8.40
C GLY A 148 -5.14 3.14 7.95
N LYS A 149 -4.57 3.43 6.77
CA LYS A 149 -4.62 4.79 6.18
C LYS A 149 -6.03 5.19 5.83
N LEU A 150 -6.81 4.30 5.23
CA LEU A 150 -8.21 4.56 4.88
C LEU A 150 -9.07 4.83 6.12
N GLN A 151 -8.92 4.02 7.16
CA GLN A 151 -9.70 4.16 8.40
C GLN A 151 -9.34 5.40 9.21
N SER A 152 -8.09 5.84 9.18
CA SER A 152 -7.64 7.01 9.94
C SER A 152 -8.00 8.35 9.27
N LYS A 153 -8.60 8.34 8.06
CA LYS A 153 -8.85 9.52 7.20
C LYS A 153 -7.64 10.45 7.05
N ARG A 154 -6.43 9.96 7.37
CA ARG A 154 -5.20 10.72 7.18
C ARG A 154 -5.05 10.90 5.68
N ALA A 155 -4.88 12.16 5.26
CA ALA A 155 -4.57 12.47 3.88
C ALA A 155 -3.42 11.57 3.41
N SER A 156 -3.39 11.26 2.12
CA SER A 156 -2.22 10.61 1.53
C SER A 156 -1.04 11.57 1.66
N ASP A 157 -0.34 11.55 2.81
CA ASP A 157 1.04 11.99 2.90
C ASP A 157 1.72 11.37 1.69
N GLY A 158 2.37 12.20 0.88
CA GLY A 158 3.06 11.76 -0.33
C GLY A 158 3.99 10.58 -0.04
N ASP A 159 4.60 10.00 -1.08
CA ASP A 159 5.57 8.93 -0.86
C ASP A 159 6.58 9.38 0.22
N SER A 160 6.79 8.56 1.25
CA SER A 160 7.91 8.81 2.17
C SER A 160 9.22 8.50 1.45
N ARG A 161 10.35 9.02 1.93
CA ARG A 161 11.66 8.67 1.40
C ARG A 161 11.88 7.15 1.25
N LYS A 162 11.49 6.37 2.26
CA LYS A 162 11.53 4.90 2.20
C LYS A 162 10.60 4.33 1.13
N GLY A 163 9.44 4.96 0.94
CA GLY A 163 8.46 4.58 -0.08
C GLY A 163 8.99 4.72 -1.51
N LEU A 164 9.95 5.61 -1.78
CA LEU A 164 10.55 5.81 -3.11
C LEU A 164 11.38 4.60 -3.57
N ALA A 165 11.91 3.78 -2.65
CA ALA A 165 12.69 2.59 -2.97
C ALA A 165 11.83 1.41 -3.46
N GLY A 166 10.50 1.47 -3.26
CA GLY A 166 9.58 0.39 -3.65
C GLY A 166 9.34 -0.63 -2.55
N ALA A 167 8.44 -1.57 -2.82
CA ALA A 167 8.03 -2.57 -1.85
C ALA A 167 9.17 -3.52 -1.42
N GLY A 168 10.18 -3.72 -2.29
CA GLY A 168 11.29 -4.62 -2.01
C GLY A 168 12.20 -4.18 -0.86
N LEU A 169 12.19 -2.88 -0.51
CA LEU A 169 12.88 -2.38 0.69
C LEU A 169 12.36 -3.09 1.96
N ALA A 170 11.04 -3.25 2.09
CA ALA A 170 10.46 -3.91 3.25
C ALA A 170 10.83 -5.40 3.30
N VAL A 171 10.96 -6.06 2.15
CA VAL A 171 11.37 -7.47 2.09
C VAL A 171 12.80 -7.63 2.60
N ARG A 172 13.76 -6.84 2.10
CA ARG A 172 15.15 -6.90 2.56
C ARG A 172 15.31 -6.54 4.04
N VAL A 173 14.53 -5.56 4.53
CA VAL A 173 14.50 -5.21 5.95
C VAL A 173 14.00 -6.38 6.80
N ARG A 174 12.92 -7.06 6.37
CA ARG A 174 12.41 -8.26 7.05
C ARG A 174 13.46 -9.36 7.08
N GLU A 175 14.13 -9.63 5.96
CA GLU A 175 15.18 -10.64 5.87
C GLU A 175 16.34 -10.37 6.82
N SER A 176 16.76 -9.11 6.90
CA SER A 176 17.83 -8.70 7.84
C SER A 176 17.42 -8.88 9.30
N PHE A 177 16.17 -8.57 9.68
CA PHE A 177 15.68 -8.88 11.02
C PHE A 177 15.68 -10.37 11.33
N LEU A 178 15.20 -11.21 10.40
CA LEU A 178 15.19 -12.66 10.57
C LEU A 178 16.61 -13.22 10.67
N GLU A 179 17.56 -12.67 9.93
CA GLU A 179 18.98 -13.04 10.03
C GLU A 179 19.57 -12.67 11.40
N MET A 180 19.31 -11.45 11.89
CA MET A 180 19.75 -11.04 13.22
C MET A 180 19.13 -11.90 14.33
N ALA A 181 17.84 -12.23 14.22
CA ALA A 181 17.17 -13.12 15.16
C ALA A 181 17.74 -14.54 15.17
N ARG A 182 18.16 -15.08 14.02
CA ARG A 182 18.85 -16.38 13.94
C ARG A 182 20.21 -16.37 14.62
N LYS A 183 20.93 -15.24 14.60
CA LYS A 183 22.28 -15.11 15.18
C LYS A 183 22.27 -14.94 16.71
N ASP A 184 21.17 -14.44 17.27
CA ASP A 184 21.01 -14.23 18.72
C ASP A 184 19.66 -14.76 19.24
N PRO A 185 19.42 -16.08 19.20
CA PRO A 185 18.12 -16.65 19.52
C PRO A 185 17.72 -16.50 21.00
N GLN A 186 18.66 -16.16 21.90
CA GLN A 186 18.37 -15.93 23.32
C GLN A 186 17.76 -14.55 23.57
N ARG A 187 18.12 -13.55 22.76
CA ARG A 187 17.59 -12.19 22.87
C ARG A 187 16.32 -11.96 22.06
N TRP A 188 16.11 -12.73 20.99
CA TRP A 188 15.00 -12.51 20.06
C TRP A 188 13.81 -13.43 20.32
N LEU A 189 12.63 -12.82 20.38
CA LEU A 189 11.33 -13.50 20.37
C LEU A 189 10.61 -13.17 19.06
N ILE A 190 10.37 -14.18 18.22
CA ILE A 190 9.66 -14.00 16.95
C ILE A 190 8.17 -14.26 17.15
N LEU A 191 7.35 -13.24 16.85
CA LEU A 191 5.88 -13.32 16.82
C LEU A 191 5.39 -13.35 15.38
N GLU A 192 4.83 -14.47 14.95
CA GLU A 192 4.21 -14.55 13.61
C GLU A 192 2.81 -13.95 13.61
N ASN A 193 2.63 -12.87 12.84
CA ASN A 193 1.37 -12.13 12.74
C ASN A 193 0.73 -12.26 11.35
N ASN A 194 0.66 -13.48 10.81
CA ASN A 194 0.04 -13.75 9.51
C ASN A 194 -1.47 -14.03 9.65
N ASP A 195 -1.85 -15.05 10.43
CA ASP A 195 -3.22 -15.60 10.41
C ASP A 195 -3.85 -15.76 11.79
N VAL A 196 -3.51 -14.87 12.72
CA VAL A 196 -4.07 -14.87 14.09
C VAL A 196 -4.68 -13.55 14.51
N PRO A 197 -5.73 -13.60 15.34
CA PRO A 197 -6.20 -12.43 16.07
C PRO A 197 -5.10 -11.85 16.95
N LEU A 198 -4.92 -10.53 16.91
CA LEU A 198 -3.92 -9.81 17.72
C LEU A 198 -4.02 -10.11 19.22
N ARG A 199 -5.24 -10.33 19.76
CA ARG A 199 -5.46 -10.68 21.17
C ARG A 199 -4.76 -11.99 21.60
N VAL A 200 -4.63 -12.95 20.69
CA VAL A 200 -3.96 -14.22 20.96
C VAL A 200 -2.45 -13.99 21.06
N LEU A 201 -1.91 -13.17 20.15
CA LEU A 201 -0.49 -12.77 20.20
C LEU A 201 -0.18 -11.92 21.44
N GLU A 202 -1.07 -11.00 21.80
CA GLU A 202 -0.94 -10.18 23.01
C GLU A 202 -0.80 -11.06 24.25
N GLN A 203 -1.72 -12.02 24.46
CA GLN A 203 -1.69 -12.87 25.64
C GLN A 203 -0.38 -13.67 25.73
N ARG A 204 0.01 -14.35 24.65
CA ARG A 204 1.26 -15.13 24.60
C ARG A 204 2.50 -14.26 24.82
N LEU A 205 2.47 -13.03 24.29
CA LEU A 205 3.56 -12.07 24.47
C LEU A 205 3.67 -11.62 25.93
N VAL A 206 2.54 -11.31 26.57
CA VAL A 206 2.50 -10.92 27.98
C VAL A 206 3.05 -12.05 28.85
N ASP A 207 2.62 -13.29 28.61
CA ASP A 207 3.07 -14.45 29.36
C ASP A 207 4.60 -14.65 29.23
N ALA A 208 5.14 -14.51 28.02
CA ALA A 208 6.57 -14.59 27.76
C ALA A 208 7.37 -13.47 28.46
N VAL A 209 6.88 -12.24 28.42
CA VAL A 209 7.54 -11.08 29.05
C VAL A 209 7.49 -11.18 30.58
N VAL A 210 6.35 -11.57 31.16
CA VAL A 210 6.21 -11.76 32.60
C VAL A 210 7.12 -12.88 33.10
N ALA A 211 7.17 -14.02 32.39
CA ALA A 211 8.10 -15.10 32.73
C ALA A 211 9.55 -14.60 32.78
N ARG A 212 9.96 -13.77 31.80
CA ARG A 212 11.30 -13.19 31.75
C ARG A 212 11.55 -12.21 32.91
N LEU A 213 10.57 -11.37 33.25
CA LEU A 213 10.66 -10.42 34.37
C LEU A 213 10.79 -11.15 35.72
N GLU A 214 10.22 -12.34 35.85
CA GLU A 214 10.28 -13.18 37.05
C GLU A 214 11.52 -14.10 37.07
N GLY A 215 12.45 -13.96 36.12
CA GLY A 215 13.66 -14.78 36.05
C GLY A 215 13.43 -16.22 35.59
N ARG A 216 12.25 -16.54 35.05
CA ARG A 216 11.95 -17.86 34.47
C ARG A 216 12.52 -17.95 33.06
N GLU A 217 13.01 -19.14 32.68
CA GLU A 217 13.45 -19.39 31.32
C GLU A 217 12.29 -19.29 30.33
N MET A 218 12.56 -18.67 29.18
CA MET A 218 11.58 -18.52 28.12
C MET A 218 11.52 -19.82 27.33
N GLN A 219 10.44 -20.59 27.46
CA GLN A 219 10.32 -21.91 26.83
C GLN A 219 10.17 -21.86 25.29
N VAL A 220 9.86 -20.69 24.70
CA VAL A 220 9.51 -20.58 23.28
C VAL A 220 10.13 -19.34 22.62
N GLN A 221 11.10 -19.53 21.71
CA GLN A 221 11.76 -18.46 20.93
C GLN A 221 10.92 -17.95 19.75
N ARG A 222 10.00 -18.78 19.25
CA ARG A 222 9.13 -18.46 18.11
C ARG A 222 7.70 -18.81 18.45
N ILE A 223 6.87 -17.79 18.63
CA ILE A 223 5.45 -17.96 18.87
C ILE A 223 4.79 -18.08 17.50
N VAL A 224 4.65 -19.32 17.05
CA VAL A 224 3.82 -19.68 15.90
C VAL A 224 2.40 -19.95 16.41
N PRO A 225 1.38 -19.36 15.79
CA PRO A 225 0.01 -19.80 15.96
C PRO A 225 -0.15 -21.31 15.78
N ALA A 226 -1.06 -21.94 16.53
CA ALA A 226 -1.54 -23.25 16.13
C ALA A 226 -2.24 -23.06 14.77
N SER A 227 -1.74 -23.72 13.74
CA SER A 227 -2.32 -23.59 12.39
C SER A 227 -3.71 -24.19 12.41
N ASN A 228 -4.75 -23.35 12.44
CA ASN A 228 -6.13 -23.79 12.23
C ASN A 228 -6.44 -24.09 10.77
N HIS A 229 -5.43 -24.12 9.90
CA HIS A 229 -5.53 -24.84 8.64
C HIS A 229 -5.65 -26.33 8.96
N ARG A 230 -6.88 -26.79 9.25
CA ARG A 230 -7.34 -27.99 8.56
C ARG A 230 -7.14 -27.64 7.09
N ALA A 231 -6.02 -28.09 6.53
CA ALA A 231 -5.81 -28.07 5.10
C ALA A 231 -7.10 -28.64 4.51
N SER A 232 -7.87 -27.79 3.85
CA SER A 232 -8.92 -28.28 2.98
C SER A 232 -8.19 -29.14 1.96
N GLU A 233 -8.39 -30.45 2.04
CA GLU A 233 -7.68 -31.43 1.20
C GLU A 233 -7.85 -31.03 -0.28
N GLY A 234 -6.73 -30.88 -0.99
CA GLY A 234 -6.69 -30.57 -2.42
C GLY A 234 -5.92 -29.31 -2.79
N ALA A 235 -5.12 -29.41 -3.86
CA ALA A 235 -4.35 -28.31 -4.43
C ALA A 235 -5.25 -27.13 -4.82
N ILE A 236 -4.78 -25.90 -4.58
CA ILE A 236 -5.47 -24.69 -5.04
C ILE A 236 -5.08 -24.48 -6.51
N THR A 237 -6.08 -24.43 -7.38
CA THR A 237 -5.92 -24.26 -8.83
C THR A 237 -6.84 -23.17 -9.35
N VAL A 238 -6.66 -22.74 -10.60
CA VAL A 238 -7.56 -21.80 -11.29
C VAL A 238 -9.03 -22.24 -11.24
N GLN A 239 -9.31 -23.54 -11.25
CA GLN A 239 -10.67 -24.06 -11.23
C GLN A 239 -11.36 -23.86 -9.88
N ASN A 240 -10.64 -23.98 -8.76
CA ASN A 240 -11.20 -23.90 -7.40
C ASN A 240 -10.80 -22.62 -6.62
N VAL A 241 -10.02 -21.72 -7.23
CA VAL A 241 -9.49 -20.51 -6.56
C VAL A 241 -10.58 -19.61 -5.97
N GLU A 242 -11.74 -19.55 -6.62
CA GLU A 242 -12.90 -18.78 -6.15
C GLU A 242 -13.44 -19.32 -4.82
N GLU A 243 -13.72 -20.63 -4.78
CA GLU A 243 -14.20 -21.32 -3.58
C GLU A 243 -13.18 -21.17 -2.44
N ARG A 244 -11.91 -21.42 -2.74
CA ARG A 244 -10.80 -21.31 -1.78
C ARG A 244 -10.64 -19.89 -1.25
N PHE A 245 -10.80 -18.87 -2.10
CA PHE A 245 -10.77 -17.48 -1.70
C PHE A 245 -11.86 -17.16 -0.69
N PHE A 246 -13.12 -17.53 -0.96
CA PHE A 246 -14.23 -17.24 -0.04
C PHE A 246 -14.15 -18.04 1.26
N GLN A 247 -13.75 -19.32 1.23
CA GLN A 247 -13.47 -20.10 2.45
C GLN A 247 -12.41 -19.41 3.33
N THR A 248 -11.35 -18.89 2.70
CA THR A 248 -10.30 -18.16 3.42
C THR A 248 -10.82 -16.81 3.93
N LEU A 249 -11.64 -16.12 3.14
CA LEU A 249 -12.24 -14.84 3.49
C LEU A 249 -13.11 -14.94 4.74
N ASP A 250 -13.88 -16.03 4.89
CA ASP A 250 -14.71 -16.28 6.07
C ASP A 250 -13.85 -16.43 7.34
N ALA A 251 -12.70 -17.10 7.24
CA ALA A 251 -11.74 -17.18 8.34
C ALA A 251 -11.09 -15.83 8.65
N VAL A 252 -10.83 -14.99 7.63
CA VAL A 252 -10.32 -13.61 7.82
C VAL A 252 -11.38 -12.75 8.49
N GLU A 253 -12.65 -12.88 8.11
CA GLU A 253 -13.75 -12.08 8.65
C GLU A 253 -13.87 -12.23 10.18
N GLN A 254 -13.69 -13.45 10.69
CA GLN A 254 -13.73 -13.73 12.12
C GLN A 254 -12.61 -13.03 12.91
N ARG A 255 -11.44 -12.78 12.29
CA ARG A 255 -10.26 -12.20 12.94
C ARG A 255 -10.06 -10.72 12.64
N GLU A 256 -10.24 -10.32 11.39
CA GLU A 256 -9.98 -8.99 10.83
C GLU A 256 -11.08 -8.62 9.80
N PRO A 257 -12.30 -8.33 10.26
CA PRO A 257 -13.46 -8.14 9.37
C PRO A 257 -13.33 -6.96 8.40
N ALA A 258 -12.65 -5.89 8.80
CA ALA A 258 -12.35 -4.78 7.90
C ALA A 258 -11.34 -5.17 6.79
N LEU A 259 -10.43 -6.10 7.08
CA LEU A 259 -9.51 -6.65 6.08
C LEU A 259 -10.26 -7.56 5.11
N ALA A 260 -11.17 -8.41 5.60
CA ALA A 260 -12.04 -9.23 4.75
C ALA A 260 -12.86 -8.36 3.78
N ALA A 261 -13.51 -7.30 4.27
CA ALA A 261 -14.21 -6.35 3.41
C ALA A 261 -13.28 -5.71 2.36
N TRP A 262 -12.08 -5.29 2.77
CA TRP A 262 -11.10 -4.67 1.87
C TRP A 262 -10.53 -5.65 0.81
N MET A 263 -10.44 -6.94 1.12
CA MET A 263 -9.94 -7.96 0.18
C MET A 263 -10.81 -8.11 -1.07
N LEU A 264 -12.10 -7.73 -1.00
CA LEU A 264 -13.01 -7.70 -2.14
C LEU A 264 -12.74 -6.55 -3.11
N SER A 265 -11.91 -5.57 -2.76
CA SER A 265 -11.71 -4.36 -3.59
C SER A 265 -11.32 -4.72 -5.03
N GLY A 266 -11.98 -4.15 -6.02
CA GLY A 266 -11.69 -4.34 -7.45
C GLY A 266 -11.97 -5.73 -8.02
N ILE A 267 -12.59 -6.66 -7.27
CA ILE A 267 -12.92 -8.01 -7.78
C ILE A 267 -14.31 -8.01 -8.44
N PRO A 268 -14.44 -8.20 -9.76
CA PRO A 268 -15.74 -8.20 -10.41
C PRO A 268 -16.54 -9.47 -10.11
N GLY A 269 -17.81 -9.50 -10.55
CA GLY A 269 -18.66 -10.69 -10.51
C GLY A 269 -19.63 -10.78 -9.34
N LEU A 270 -20.68 -11.56 -9.54
CA LEU A 270 -21.80 -11.73 -8.60
C LEU A 270 -21.36 -12.26 -7.22
N PRO A 271 -20.48 -13.29 -7.10
CA PRO A 271 -20.04 -13.78 -5.78
C PRO A 271 -19.38 -12.70 -4.92
N ALA A 272 -18.48 -11.91 -5.53
CA ALA A 272 -17.83 -10.80 -4.84
C ALA A 272 -18.84 -9.70 -4.47
N HIS A 273 -19.79 -9.40 -5.36
CA HIS A 273 -20.86 -8.42 -5.09
C HIS A 273 -21.74 -8.86 -3.91
N GLN A 274 -22.15 -10.12 -3.82
CA GLN A 274 -22.95 -10.63 -2.69
C GLN A 274 -22.22 -10.44 -1.34
N ARG A 275 -20.91 -10.70 -1.29
CA ARG A 275 -20.12 -10.44 -0.07
C ARG A 275 -19.98 -8.95 0.22
N ARG A 276 -19.91 -8.07 -0.79
CA ARG A 276 -19.95 -6.61 -0.56
C ARG A 276 -21.24 -6.17 0.11
N LEU A 277 -22.40 -6.69 -0.31
CA LEU A 277 -23.69 -6.38 0.31
C LEU A 277 -23.69 -6.74 1.80
N ALA A 278 -23.18 -7.93 2.16
CA ALA A 278 -23.08 -8.36 3.56
C ALA A 278 -22.19 -7.44 4.42
N PHE A 279 -21.19 -6.79 3.83
CA PHE A 279 -20.31 -5.85 4.53
C PHE A 279 -20.75 -4.38 4.45
N ALA A 280 -21.70 -4.04 3.57
CA ALA A 280 -22.04 -2.65 3.24
C ALA A 280 -22.56 -1.86 4.44
N GLU A 281 -23.34 -2.49 5.32
CA GLU A 281 -23.86 -1.86 6.53
C GLU A 281 -22.74 -1.59 7.55
N ARG A 282 -21.83 -2.55 7.73
CA ARG A 282 -20.77 -2.47 8.74
C ARG A 282 -19.59 -1.62 8.29
N PHE A 283 -19.29 -1.61 6.99
CA PHE A 283 -18.11 -0.95 6.41
C PHE A 283 -18.43 -0.16 5.12
N PRO A 284 -19.42 0.76 5.14
CA PRO A 284 -19.92 1.43 3.94
C PRO A 284 -18.81 2.16 3.16
N ALA A 285 -17.94 2.90 3.87
CA ALA A 285 -16.81 3.62 3.28
C ALA A 285 -15.79 2.69 2.59
N LEU A 286 -15.45 1.56 3.22
CA LEU A 286 -14.50 0.60 2.64
C LEU A 286 -15.08 -0.08 1.41
N ILE A 287 -16.36 -0.47 1.46
CA ILE A 287 -17.05 -1.08 0.33
C ILE A 287 -17.17 -0.10 -0.83
N ALA A 288 -17.63 1.14 -0.57
CA ALA A 288 -17.71 2.19 -1.58
C ALA A 288 -16.37 2.40 -2.27
N ARG A 289 -15.30 2.66 -1.51
CA ARG A 289 -13.95 2.88 -2.06
C ARG A 289 -13.41 1.66 -2.81
N GLY A 290 -13.70 0.46 -2.30
CA GLY A 290 -13.28 -0.81 -2.90
C GLY A 290 -13.93 -1.11 -4.26
N MET A 291 -15.00 -0.40 -4.63
CA MET A 291 -15.63 -0.55 -5.96
C MET A 291 -14.91 0.21 -7.08
N ASN A 292 -13.84 0.97 -6.80
CA ASN A 292 -13.07 1.64 -7.84
C ASN A 292 -12.62 0.65 -8.95
N GLY A 293 -12.87 0.98 -10.21
CA GLY A 293 -12.61 0.11 -11.37
C GLY A 293 -13.72 -0.88 -11.74
N LEU A 294 -14.78 -1.03 -10.93
CA LEU A 294 -15.90 -1.94 -11.23
C LEU A 294 -17.01 -1.26 -12.01
N GLU A 295 -17.30 -1.80 -13.20
CA GLU A 295 -18.18 -1.19 -14.19
C GLU A 295 -19.60 -1.71 -14.25
N ASP A 296 -19.84 -2.84 -13.62
CA ASP A 296 -21.11 -3.55 -13.67
C ASP A 296 -22.26 -2.79 -12.99
N ALA A 297 -23.49 -3.06 -13.46
CA ALA A 297 -24.69 -2.43 -12.94
C ALA A 297 -24.89 -2.64 -11.42
N PRO A 298 -24.69 -3.85 -10.85
CA PRO A 298 -24.75 -4.05 -9.40
C PRO A 298 -23.80 -3.13 -8.61
N ALA A 299 -22.56 -2.93 -9.08
CA ALA A 299 -21.64 -1.99 -8.45
C ALA A 299 -22.11 -0.52 -8.56
N MET A 300 -22.80 -0.13 -9.62
CA MET A 300 -23.40 1.21 -9.72
C MET A 300 -24.59 1.40 -8.78
N ASP A 301 -25.46 0.39 -8.67
CA ASP A 301 -26.61 0.41 -7.77
C ASP A 301 -26.16 0.54 -6.30
N LEU A 302 -25.13 -0.22 -5.91
CA LEU A 302 -24.58 -0.14 -4.56
C LEU A 302 -23.92 1.22 -4.27
N ARG A 303 -23.33 1.90 -5.26
CA ARG A 303 -22.81 3.27 -5.09
C ARG A 303 -23.92 4.27 -4.78
N GLU A 304 -25.08 4.12 -5.44
CA GLU A 304 -26.24 5.00 -5.19
C GLU A 304 -26.83 4.78 -3.81
N VAL A 305 -26.90 3.52 -3.35
CA VAL A 305 -27.32 3.17 -1.97
C VAL A 305 -26.37 3.76 -0.93
N LEU A 306 -25.06 3.69 -1.16
CA LEU A 306 -24.04 4.15 -0.20
C LEU A 306 -23.78 5.67 -0.26
N ALA A 307 -24.40 6.39 -1.18
CA ALA A 307 -24.11 7.80 -1.47
C ALA A 307 -24.29 8.71 -0.25
N ASP A 308 -25.32 8.46 0.57
CA ASP A 308 -25.60 9.29 1.75
C ASP A 308 -24.75 8.93 2.97
N VAL A 309 -24.27 7.67 3.04
CA VAL A 309 -23.54 7.17 4.21
C VAL A 309 -22.02 7.33 4.04
N ALA A 310 -21.54 7.25 2.80
CA ALA A 310 -20.12 7.33 2.47
C ALA A 310 -19.85 8.21 1.23
N PRO A 311 -20.26 9.49 1.22
CA PRO A 311 -20.24 10.35 0.04
C PRO A 311 -18.84 10.49 -0.59
N ALA A 312 -17.81 10.68 0.23
CA ALA A 312 -16.43 10.83 -0.23
C ALA A 312 -15.88 9.56 -0.89
N ASP A 313 -16.16 8.40 -0.31
CA ASP A 313 -15.68 7.11 -0.82
C ASP A 313 -16.45 6.67 -2.07
N VAL A 314 -17.75 6.98 -2.14
CA VAL A 314 -18.54 6.81 -3.37
C VAL A 314 -18.00 7.71 -4.47
N ALA A 315 -17.77 9.00 -4.21
CA ALA A 315 -17.19 9.92 -5.19
C ALA A 315 -15.82 9.44 -5.69
N PHE A 316 -14.94 8.98 -4.79
CA PHE A 316 -13.65 8.39 -5.17
C PHE A 316 -13.82 7.17 -6.08
N SER A 317 -14.78 6.28 -5.79
CA SER A 317 -15.06 5.08 -6.58
C SER A 317 -15.56 5.35 -8.00
N LEU A 318 -15.90 6.62 -8.31
CA LEU A 318 -16.32 7.08 -9.63
C LEU A 318 -15.15 7.51 -10.53
N THR A 319 -13.90 7.39 -10.08
CA THR A 319 -12.73 7.80 -10.85
C THR A 319 -12.65 7.05 -12.18
N GLY A 320 -12.46 7.79 -13.28
CA GLY A 320 -12.35 7.23 -14.64
C GLY A 320 -13.67 6.75 -15.25
N ARG A 321 -14.80 6.95 -14.56
CA ARG A 321 -16.13 6.53 -15.05
C ARG A 321 -16.81 7.69 -15.78
N THR A 322 -17.41 7.40 -16.93
CA THR A 322 -18.21 8.38 -17.68
C THR A 322 -19.68 7.94 -17.69
N GLY A 323 -20.57 8.82 -18.16
CA GLY A 323 -22.00 8.54 -18.33
C GLY A 323 -22.92 9.17 -17.28
N THR A 324 -24.21 9.16 -17.60
CA THR A 324 -25.24 9.96 -16.92
C THR A 324 -25.38 9.65 -15.42
N ARG A 325 -25.42 8.36 -15.04
CA ARG A 325 -25.54 7.96 -13.62
C ARG A 325 -24.35 8.46 -12.79
N ALA A 326 -23.13 8.32 -13.30
CA ALA A 326 -21.93 8.81 -12.63
C ALA A 326 -21.93 10.34 -12.51
N ALA A 327 -22.29 11.06 -13.58
CA ALA A 327 -22.38 12.51 -13.57
C ALA A 327 -23.42 13.04 -12.55
N MET A 328 -24.62 12.45 -12.52
CA MET A 328 -25.67 12.79 -11.55
C MET A 328 -25.19 12.54 -10.11
N LEU A 329 -24.53 11.41 -9.87
CA LEU A 329 -24.03 11.08 -8.55
C LEU A 329 -22.93 12.06 -8.11
N ARG A 330 -22.00 12.45 -8.98
CA ARG A 330 -21.00 13.50 -8.70
C ARG A 330 -21.65 14.83 -8.35
N GLN A 331 -22.70 15.23 -9.08
CA GLN A 331 -23.42 16.47 -8.81
C GLN A 331 -24.09 16.44 -7.43
N ARG A 332 -24.74 15.34 -7.07
CA ARG A 332 -25.35 15.12 -5.75
C ARG A 332 -24.31 15.17 -4.62
N LEU A 333 -23.14 14.57 -4.85
CA LEU A 333 -22.09 14.41 -3.82
C LEU A 333 -21.21 15.65 -3.63
N TYR A 334 -21.18 16.58 -4.59
CA TYR A 334 -20.25 17.72 -4.58
C TYR A 334 -20.36 18.57 -3.31
N ALA A 335 -21.56 18.79 -2.77
CA ALA A 335 -21.75 19.58 -1.56
C ALA A 335 -21.12 18.93 -0.31
N GLN A 336 -21.03 17.60 -0.29
CA GLN A 336 -20.53 16.82 0.86
C GLN A 336 -19.06 16.43 0.72
N ALA A 337 -18.60 16.17 -0.51
CA ALA A 337 -17.26 15.68 -0.80
C ALA A 337 -16.67 16.31 -2.08
N PRO A 338 -16.45 17.65 -2.12
CA PRO A 338 -16.03 18.34 -3.33
C PRO A 338 -14.64 17.89 -3.81
N ALA A 339 -13.71 17.60 -2.89
CA ALA A 339 -12.35 17.19 -3.23
C ALA A 339 -12.33 15.82 -3.94
N GLU A 340 -13.07 14.84 -3.41
CA GLU A 340 -13.19 13.51 -3.99
C GLU A 340 -13.97 13.52 -5.31
N VAL A 341 -15.02 14.35 -5.41
CA VAL A 341 -15.76 14.55 -6.66
C VAL A 341 -14.81 15.08 -7.74
N LEU A 342 -14.05 16.15 -7.46
CA LEU A 342 -13.10 16.72 -8.42
C LEU A 342 -12.00 15.72 -8.78
N ALA A 343 -11.45 15.00 -7.80
CA ALA A 343 -10.44 13.96 -8.05
C ALA A 343 -10.95 12.82 -8.96
N SER A 344 -12.27 12.60 -9.00
CA SER A 344 -12.90 11.57 -9.84
C SER A 344 -13.10 11.99 -11.30
N LEU A 345 -12.99 13.29 -11.63
CA LEU A 345 -13.23 13.85 -12.98
C LEU A 345 -12.04 13.70 -13.95
N LYS A 346 -10.98 13.00 -13.55
CA LYS A 346 -9.82 12.77 -14.43
C LYS A 346 -10.28 12.06 -15.71
N HIS A 347 -9.75 12.50 -16.86
CA HIS A 347 -10.14 12.02 -18.19
C HIS A 347 -11.61 12.27 -18.58
N ASP A 348 -12.36 13.10 -17.83
CA ASP A 348 -13.74 13.49 -18.16
C ASP A 348 -13.77 14.94 -18.66
N ASP A 349 -13.97 15.11 -19.97
CA ASP A 349 -14.05 16.38 -20.69
C ASP A 349 -15.49 16.85 -20.91
N SER A 350 -16.48 16.16 -20.32
CA SER A 350 -17.89 16.47 -20.52
C SER A 350 -18.27 17.87 -20.00
N PRO A 351 -19.31 18.51 -20.58
CA PRO A 351 -19.83 19.77 -20.07
C PRO A 351 -20.21 19.73 -18.59
N GLN A 352 -20.72 18.59 -18.11
CA GLN A 352 -21.07 18.39 -16.69
C GLN A 352 -19.82 18.38 -15.80
N ALA A 353 -18.73 17.77 -16.25
CA ALA A 353 -17.45 17.80 -15.54
C ALA A 353 -16.88 19.22 -15.48
N TRP A 354 -16.92 19.97 -16.58
CA TRP A 354 -16.48 21.36 -16.62
C TRP A 354 -17.33 22.28 -15.74
N ALA A 355 -18.65 22.11 -15.72
CA ALA A 355 -19.52 22.86 -14.80
C ALA A 355 -19.15 22.64 -13.32
N LEU A 356 -18.75 21.42 -12.95
CA LEU A 356 -18.23 21.14 -11.60
C LEU A 356 -16.87 21.79 -11.35
N ARG A 357 -15.95 21.77 -12.32
CA ARG A 357 -14.65 22.46 -12.21
C ARG A 357 -14.81 23.97 -12.07
N GLU A 358 -15.69 24.59 -12.86
CA GLU A 358 -16.00 26.02 -12.79
C GLU A 358 -16.64 26.42 -11.46
N ARG A 359 -17.57 25.61 -10.96
CA ARG A 359 -18.11 25.78 -9.61
C ARG A 359 -16.99 25.73 -8.57
N ALA A 360 -16.10 24.74 -8.65
CA ALA A 360 -14.97 24.59 -7.74
C ALA A 360 -13.97 25.74 -7.80
N MET A 361 -13.72 26.31 -8.99
CA MET A 361 -12.89 27.51 -9.14
C MET A 361 -13.52 28.71 -8.42
N ARG A 362 -14.84 28.89 -8.52
CA ARG A 362 -15.57 29.94 -7.76
C ARG A 362 -15.51 29.70 -6.26
N ASP A 363 -15.52 28.44 -5.83
CA ASP A 363 -15.37 28.03 -4.43
C ASP A 363 -13.90 28.12 -3.92
N GLY A 364 -12.96 28.60 -4.73
CA GLY A 364 -11.55 28.77 -4.35
C GLY A 364 -10.71 27.47 -4.36
N ARG A 365 -11.21 26.39 -4.97
CA ARG A 365 -10.61 25.04 -4.95
C ARG A 365 -9.66 24.76 -6.11
N LEU A 366 -8.76 25.71 -6.40
CA LEU A 366 -7.88 25.61 -7.57
C LEU A 366 -6.99 24.36 -7.56
N THR A 367 -6.46 23.99 -6.40
CA THR A 367 -5.60 22.80 -6.21
C THR A 367 -6.33 21.52 -6.60
N GLU A 368 -7.59 21.36 -6.16
CA GLU A 368 -8.42 20.22 -6.51
C GLU A 368 -8.83 20.22 -7.98
N VAL A 369 -9.11 21.40 -8.55
CA VAL A 369 -9.38 21.53 -9.99
C VAL A 369 -8.16 21.10 -10.80
N LEU A 370 -6.95 21.59 -10.49
CA LEU A 370 -5.71 21.15 -11.14
C LEU A 370 -5.52 19.63 -11.06
N GLY A 371 -5.82 19.04 -9.89
CA GLY A 371 -5.79 17.59 -9.69
C GLY A 371 -6.78 16.79 -10.54
N SER A 372 -7.82 17.44 -11.07
CA SER A 372 -8.85 16.85 -11.93
C SER A 372 -8.53 16.91 -13.44
N LEU A 373 -7.50 17.66 -13.85
CA LEU A 373 -7.19 17.94 -15.26
C LEU A 373 -6.30 16.88 -15.93
N ALA A 374 -6.04 15.74 -15.26
CA ALA A 374 -5.32 14.65 -15.90
C ALA A 374 -6.05 14.21 -17.18
N GLY A 375 -5.31 14.10 -18.28
CA GLY A 375 -5.82 13.81 -19.62
C GLY A 375 -6.56 14.95 -20.33
N GLN A 376 -6.61 16.17 -19.77
CA GLN A 376 -7.33 17.30 -20.38
C GLN A 376 -6.37 18.23 -21.12
N ASP A 377 -6.52 18.34 -22.45
CA ASP A 377 -5.64 19.16 -23.32
C ASP A 377 -6.34 20.35 -24.00
N CYS A 378 -7.54 20.72 -23.56
CA CYS A 378 -8.25 21.89 -24.08
C CYS A 378 -7.70 23.21 -23.50
N GLU A 379 -7.97 24.33 -24.17
CA GLU A 379 -7.46 25.65 -23.75
C GLU A 379 -7.93 26.05 -22.36
N GLU A 380 -9.16 25.69 -21.97
CA GLU A 380 -9.67 25.93 -20.62
C GLU A 380 -8.79 25.25 -19.56
N ALA A 381 -8.30 24.03 -19.82
CA ALA A 381 -7.39 23.34 -18.92
C ALA A 381 -6.02 24.03 -18.86
N TRP A 382 -5.53 24.54 -19.99
CA TRP A 382 -4.27 25.30 -20.03
C TRP A 382 -4.34 26.62 -19.27
N VAL A 383 -5.44 27.37 -19.38
CA VAL A 383 -5.69 28.58 -18.58
C VAL A 383 -5.62 28.28 -17.08
N VAL A 384 -6.22 27.17 -16.65
CA VAL A 384 -6.17 26.76 -15.24
C VAL A 384 -4.74 26.39 -14.80
N ARG A 385 -3.97 25.71 -15.66
CA ARG A 385 -2.55 25.39 -15.39
C ARG A 385 -1.69 26.66 -15.27
N GLU A 386 -1.90 27.64 -16.13
CA GLU A 386 -1.23 28.94 -16.06
C GLU A 386 -1.56 29.68 -14.76
N ALA A 387 -2.82 29.70 -14.34
CA ALA A 387 -3.22 30.23 -13.04
C ALA A 387 -2.53 29.48 -11.88
N GLY A 388 -2.40 28.15 -11.99
CA GLY A 388 -1.64 27.32 -11.04
C GLY A 388 -0.16 27.72 -10.97
N MET A 389 0.48 27.96 -12.11
CA MET A 389 1.87 28.42 -12.20
C MET A 389 2.07 29.79 -11.53
N GLN A 390 1.17 30.74 -11.79
CA GLN A 390 1.21 32.07 -11.17
C GLN A 390 1.10 32.00 -9.64
N ARG A 391 0.34 31.03 -9.12
CA ARG A 391 0.19 30.77 -7.68
C ARG A 391 1.25 29.82 -7.10
N LYS A 392 2.27 29.45 -7.88
CA LYS A 392 3.36 28.55 -7.48
C LYS A 392 2.89 27.16 -7.01
N LEU A 393 1.76 26.69 -7.55
CA LEU A 393 1.20 25.36 -7.28
C LEU A 393 1.90 24.28 -8.12
N TYR A 394 3.24 24.27 -8.13
CA TYR A 394 4.04 23.51 -9.09
C TYR A 394 3.75 22.00 -9.07
N ALA A 395 3.59 21.41 -7.89
CA ALA A 395 3.28 19.99 -7.76
C ALA A 395 1.88 19.62 -8.30
N ASP A 396 0.90 20.51 -8.17
CA ASP A 396 -0.45 20.34 -8.69
C ASP A 396 -0.47 20.47 -10.21
N VAL A 397 0.22 21.50 -10.74
CA VAL A 397 0.37 21.70 -12.18
C VAL A 397 1.09 20.51 -12.81
N ALA A 398 2.19 20.04 -12.23
CA ALA A 398 2.89 18.84 -12.72
C ALA A 398 1.97 17.61 -12.77
N ARG A 399 1.20 17.34 -11.70
CA ARG A 399 0.23 16.23 -11.68
C ARG A 399 -0.86 16.37 -12.75
N SER A 400 -1.29 17.59 -13.03
CA SER A 400 -2.31 17.88 -14.04
C SER A 400 -1.88 17.50 -15.47
N LEU A 401 -0.57 17.36 -15.72
CA LEU A 401 -0.01 16.96 -17.03
C LEU A 401 -0.03 15.45 -17.26
N THR A 402 -0.52 14.65 -16.31
CA THR A 402 -0.62 13.20 -16.47
C THR A 402 -1.49 12.87 -17.68
N GLY A 403 -0.99 12.02 -18.58
CA GLY A 403 -1.69 11.61 -19.81
C GLY A 403 -1.61 12.60 -20.98
N LEU A 404 -0.92 13.73 -20.82
CA LEU A 404 -0.69 14.68 -21.91
C LEU A 404 0.64 14.40 -22.60
N ALA A 405 0.61 14.26 -23.92
CA ALA A 405 1.80 14.21 -24.77
C ALA A 405 1.96 15.53 -25.55
N GLY A 406 3.14 15.75 -26.14
CA GLY A 406 3.39 16.88 -27.03
C GLY A 406 4.27 17.99 -26.43
N SER A 407 4.73 18.88 -27.31
CA SER A 407 5.75 19.88 -27.00
C SER A 407 5.31 20.90 -25.95
N ARG A 408 4.05 21.33 -25.93
CA ARG A 408 3.52 22.27 -24.91
C ARG A 408 3.57 21.66 -23.50
N ALA A 409 3.19 20.39 -23.37
CA ALA A 409 3.26 19.66 -22.10
C ALA A 409 4.70 19.44 -21.66
N ASP A 410 5.59 19.03 -22.58
CA ASP A 410 7.00 18.81 -22.26
C ASP A 410 7.72 20.11 -21.86
N ALA A 411 7.47 21.23 -22.56
CA ALA A 411 8.01 22.52 -22.18
C ALA A 411 7.59 22.92 -20.76
N LEU A 412 6.33 22.71 -20.38
CA LEU A 412 5.87 22.99 -19.02
C LEU A 412 6.50 22.03 -18.00
N ARG A 413 6.70 20.74 -18.34
CA ARG A 413 7.42 19.79 -17.48
C ARG A 413 8.85 20.25 -17.22
N GLU A 414 9.57 20.73 -18.23
CA GLU A 414 10.93 21.25 -18.09
C GLU A 414 10.99 22.42 -17.11
N VAL A 415 10.06 23.38 -17.22
CA VAL A 415 9.93 24.51 -16.30
C VAL A 415 9.66 24.05 -14.87
N LEU A 416 8.97 22.93 -14.67
CA LEU A 416 8.62 22.39 -13.36
C LEU A 416 9.74 21.56 -12.70
N LEU A 417 10.76 21.14 -13.45
CA LEU A 417 11.85 20.28 -12.94
C LEU A 417 12.57 20.85 -11.71
N PRO A 418 12.92 22.16 -11.64
CA PRO A 418 13.60 22.72 -10.47
C PRO A 418 12.72 22.74 -9.21
N HIS A 419 11.40 22.59 -9.35
CA HIS A 419 10.43 22.74 -8.27
C HIS A 419 9.97 21.41 -7.68
N ASP A 420 9.62 20.42 -8.52
CA ASP A 420 9.18 19.10 -8.05
C ASP A 420 9.42 17.99 -9.08
N ARG A 421 10.65 17.45 -9.07
CA ARG A 421 11.06 16.35 -9.95
C ARG A 421 10.19 15.09 -9.80
N LEU A 422 9.65 14.83 -8.61
CA LEU A 422 8.82 13.64 -8.36
C LEU A 422 7.42 13.80 -8.94
N ALA A 423 6.83 14.99 -8.83
CA ALA A 423 5.54 15.27 -9.46
C ALA A 423 5.67 15.24 -10.99
N VAL A 424 6.75 15.79 -11.55
CA VAL A 424 7.00 15.74 -13.00
C VAL A 424 7.17 14.28 -13.47
N LEU A 425 7.99 13.45 -12.79
CA LEU A 425 8.15 12.04 -13.15
C LEU A 425 6.83 11.25 -13.14
N ARG A 426 5.90 11.55 -12.22
CA ARG A 426 4.58 10.91 -12.22
C ARG A 426 3.75 11.27 -13.45
N SER A 427 3.92 12.50 -13.95
CA SER A 427 3.19 12.98 -15.13
C SER A 427 3.67 12.38 -16.45
N THR A 428 4.83 11.72 -16.46
CA THR A 428 5.44 11.11 -17.65
C THR A 428 5.16 9.61 -17.78
N GLN A 429 4.19 9.08 -17.02
CA GLN A 429 3.80 7.68 -17.12
C GLN A 429 3.38 7.34 -18.56
N GLY A 430 4.01 6.30 -19.14
CA GLY A 430 3.72 5.84 -20.50
C GLY A 430 4.25 6.76 -21.61
N LEU A 431 5.07 7.77 -21.30
CA LEU A 431 5.67 8.67 -22.29
C LEU A 431 7.14 8.36 -22.53
N ASP A 432 7.60 8.42 -23.79
CA ASP A 432 9.02 8.22 -24.15
C ASP A 432 9.69 9.50 -24.69
N THR A 433 9.45 10.62 -24.02
CA THR A 433 9.99 11.92 -24.42
C THR A 433 11.42 12.11 -23.86
N PRO A 434 12.26 12.99 -24.44
CA PRO A 434 13.59 13.28 -23.89
C PRO A 434 13.56 13.69 -22.41
N VAL A 435 12.57 14.48 -22.01
CA VAL A 435 12.34 14.89 -20.61
C VAL A 435 12.06 13.68 -19.72
N ALA A 436 11.21 12.76 -20.16
CA ALA A 436 10.87 11.55 -19.42
C ALA A 436 12.10 10.63 -19.24
N ARG A 437 12.86 10.40 -20.32
CA ARG A 437 14.07 9.56 -20.30
C ARG A 437 15.15 10.14 -19.39
N GLY A 438 15.47 11.43 -19.55
CA GLY A 438 16.45 12.11 -18.69
C GLY A 438 16.06 12.10 -17.21
N LEU A 439 14.76 12.22 -16.89
CA LEU A 439 14.27 12.09 -15.53
C LEU A 439 14.41 10.68 -14.96
N ARG A 440 14.08 9.64 -15.75
CA ARG A 440 14.22 8.24 -15.34
C ARG A 440 15.66 7.91 -15.02
N GLU A 441 16.59 8.29 -15.90
CA GLU A 441 18.03 8.13 -15.69
C GLU A 441 18.47 8.82 -14.40
N ALA A 442 18.16 10.11 -14.25
CA ALA A 442 18.59 10.91 -13.10
C ALA A 442 17.98 10.45 -11.76
N LEU A 443 16.87 9.71 -11.78
CA LEU A 443 16.14 9.27 -10.59
C LEU A 443 16.19 7.75 -10.36
N ALA A 444 16.79 6.95 -11.26
CA ALA A 444 16.81 5.48 -11.15
C ALA A 444 17.36 4.99 -9.80
N GLY A 445 18.44 5.61 -9.31
CA GLY A 445 19.05 5.28 -8.01
C GLY A 445 18.37 5.93 -6.79
N LYS A 446 17.42 6.85 -7.00
CA LYS A 446 16.83 7.70 -5.94
C LYS A 446 15.36 7.39 -5.68
N ALA A 447 14.62 7.05 -6.74
CA ALA A 447 13.18 6.83 -6.71
C ALA A 447 12.74 5.67 -7.62
N LEU A 448 13.43 4.52 -7.50
CA LEU A 448 13.21 3.33 -8.33
C LEU A 448 11.73 2.95 -8.49
N LYS A 449 10.93 3.04 -7.42
CA LYS A 449 9.47 2.78 -7.49
C LYS A 449 8.77 3.65 -8.52
N LEU A 450 9.05 4.95 -8.51
CA LEU A 450 8.38 5.91 -9.39
C LEU A 450 8.93 5.81 -10.81
N VAL A 451 10.23 5.52 -10.96
CA VAL A 451 10.85 5.28 -12.26
C VAL A 451 10.22 4.06 -12.93
N LEU A 452 10.09 2.93 -12.23
CA LEU A 452 9.44 1.73 -12.76
C LEU A 452 7.96 1.93 -13.09
N ARG A 453 7.23 2.72 -12.28
CA ARG A 453 5.84 3.09 -12.61
C ARG A 453 5.75 3.99 -13.84
N SER A 454 6.74 4.85 -14.08
CA SER A 454 6.72 5.76 -15.22
C SER A 454 6.87 5.04 -16.57
N VAL A 455 7.38 3.80 -16.58
CA VAL A 455 7.54 2.99 -17.79
C VAL A 455 6.38 2.01 -18.03
N THR A 456 5.36 1.99 -17.17
CA THR A 456 4.14 1.19 -17.42
C THR A 456 3.57 1.51 -18.80
N GLY A 457 3.31 0.47 -19.60
CA GLY A 457 2.82 0.59 -20.98
C GLY A 457 3.89 0.84 -22.04
N LEU A 458 5.16 1.01 -21.69
CA LEU A 458 6.26 1.17 -22.66
C LEU A 458 6.96 -0.16 -22.97
N ASP A 459 7.34 -0.34 -24.23
CA ASP A 459 8.04 -1.50 -24.78
C ASP A 459 9.46 -1.19 -25.29
N THR A 460 9.96 0.02 -25.04
CA THR A 460 11.28 0.48 -25.46
C THR A 460 12.42 -0.25 -24.74
N GLU A 461 13.60 -0.32 -25.36
CA GLU A 461 14.78 -0.98 -24.78
C GLU A 461 15.21 -0.37 -23.43
N GLU A 462 15.07 0.95 -23.27
CA GLU A 462 15.31 1.61 -21.97
C GLU A 462 14.35 1.12 -20.89
N ALA A 463 13.04 1.00 -21.23
CA ALA A 463 12.03 0.51 -20.31
C ALA A 463 12.32 -0.94 -19.89
N TRP A 464 12.71 -1.81 -20.83
CA TRP A 464 13.13 -3.19 -20.51
C TRP A 464 14.36 -3.22 -19.61
N ALA A 465 15.40 -2.45 -19.94
CA ALA A 465 16.61 -2.39 -19.12
C ALA A 465 16.32 -1.90 -17.69
N LEU A 466 15.38 -0.96 -17.52
CA LEU A 466 14.92 -0.52 -16.19
C LEU A 466 14.19 -1.65 -15.43
N ARG A 467 13.31 -2.40 -16.11
CA ARG A 467 12.60 -3.53 -15.51
C ARG A 467 13.55 -4.64 -15.08
N GLU A 468 14.47 -5.04 -15.95
CA GLU A 468 15.45 -6.09 -15.66
C GLU A 468 16.36 -5.73 -14.48
N ARG A 469 16.84 -4.49 -14.41
CA ARG A 469 17.61 -4.00 -13.24
C ARG A 469 16.75 -3.90 -11.98
N GLY A 470 15.47 -3.54 -12.13
CA GLY A 470 14.55 -3.32 -11.01
C GLY A 470 13.99 -4.61 -10.41
N ALA A 471 13.78 -5.65 -11.21
CA ALA A 471 13.06 -6.85 -10.82
C ALA A 471 13.71 -7.65 -9.68
N PRO A 472 15.04 -7.77 -9.56
CA PRO A 472 15.64 -8.35 -8.35
C PRO A 472 15.38 -7.53 -7.07
N LEU A 473 15.22 -6.21 -7.23
CA LEU A 473 15.19 -5.26 -6.12
C LEU A 473 13.80 -4.95 -5.61
N THR A 474 12.80 -4.89 -6.50
CA THR A 474 11.44 -4.50 -6.12
C THR A 474 10.38 -4.99 -7.11
N LYS A 475 9.20 -5.32 -6.57
CA LYS A 475 8.07 -5.85 -7.34
C LYS A 475 7.53 -4.89 -8.41
N GLU A 476 7.77 -3.59 -8.28
CA GLU A 476 7.24 -2.59 -9.21
C GLU A 476 7.76 -2.76 -10.64
N ALA A 477 8.85 -3.52 -10.84
CA ALA A 477 9.27 -3.91 -12.18
C ALA A 477 8.23 -4.83 -12.84
N LEU A 478 7.66 -5.78 -12.09
CA LEU A 478 6.59 -6.65 -12.57
C LEU A 478 5.24 -5.91 -12.62
N ASP A 479 4.94 -5.01 -11.68
CA ASP A 479 3.73 -4.16 -11.77
C ASP A 479 3.75 -3.32 -13.08
N SER A 480 4.93 -2.97 -13.59
CA SER A 480 5.03 -2.21 -14.85
C SER A 480 4.78 -3.04 -16.11
N LEU A 481 4.57 -4.36 -15.96
CA LEU A 481 4.23 -5.34 -17.01
C LEU A 481 2.72 -5.65 -17.05
N ASP A 482 1.90 -5.03 -16.20
CA ASP A 482 0.46 -5.31 -16.12
C ASP A 482 -0.18 -5.33 -17.52
N GLY A 483 -0.81 -6.46 -17.87
CA GLY A 483 -1.48 -6.66 -19.16
C GLY A 483 -0.56 -6.90 -20.37
N MET A 484 0.75 -7.02 -20.20
CA MET A 484 1.70 -7.17 -21.30
C MET A 484 1.90 -8.65 -21.70
N ASP A 485 1.59 -8.97 -22.96
CA ASP A 485 1.80 -10.28 -23.59
C ASP A 485 3.05 -10.27 -24.50
N ASP A 486 4.23 -10.19 -23.87
CA ASP A 486 5.53 -10.19 -24.55
C ASP A 486 6.40 -11.33 -23.98
N PRO A 487 7.20 -12.04 -24.82
CA PRO A 487 8.09 -13.10 -24.34
C PRO A 487 9.04 -12.66 -23.20
N ARG A 488 9.55 -11.42 -23.23
CA ARG A 488 10.38 -10.83 -22.17
C ARG A 488 9.57 -10.59 -20.88
N ALA A 489 8.30 -10.20 -21.01
CA ALA A 489 7.40 -10.06 -19.84
C ALA A 489 7.19 -11.42 -19.16
N TRP A 490 6.89 -12.45 -19.95
CA TRP A 490 6.74 -13.83 -19.45
C TRP A 490 8.02 -14.33 -18.78
N LYS A 491 9.18 -14.10 -19.39
CA LYS A 491 10.48 -14.42 -18.81
C LYS A 491 10.67 -13.77 -17.43
N LEU A 492 10.47 -12.45 -17.32
CA LEU A 492 10.61 -11.74 -16.04
C LEU A 492 9.64 -12.23 -14.96
N ARG A 493 8.38 -12.55 -15.32
CA ARG A 493 7.40 -13.12 -14.38
C ARG A 493 7.87 -14.45 -13.81
N VAL A 494 8.44 -15.32 -14.65
CA VAL A 494 8.93 -16.65 -14.25
C VAL A 494 10.22 -16.56 -13.45
N GLU A 495 11.19 -15.74 -13.90
CA GLU A 495 12.50 -15.59 -13.22
C GLU A 495 12.37 -15.05 -11.79
N HIS A 496 11.38 -14.21 -11.52
CA HIS A 496 11.17 -13.60 -10.21
C HIS A 496 9.95 -14.13 -9.46
N LEU A 497 9.43 -15.29 -9.86
CA LEU A 497 8.24 -15.91 -9.27
C LEU A 497 8.42 -16.22 -7.77
N GLU A 498 9.58 -16.71 -7.36
CA GLU A 498 9.87 -16.98 -5.94
C GLU A 498 9.95 -15.70 -5.11
N ARG A 499 10.47 -14.62 -5.71
CA ARG A 499 10.66 -13.34 -5.03
C ARG A 499 9.35 -12.55 -4.93
N TRP A 500 8.55 -12.54 -5.99
CA TRP A 500 7.33 -11.73 -6.12
C TRP A 500 6.10 -12.54 -6.55
N PRO A 501 5.76 -13.65 -5.89
CA PRO A 501 4.70 -14.57 -6.37
C PRO A 501 3.35 -13.87 -6.54
N THR A 502 2.97 -13.02 -5.57
CA THR A 502 1.73 -12.24 -5.60
C THR A 502 1.68 -11.23 -6.73
N THR A 503 2.82 -10.65 -7.11
CA THR A 503 2.88 -9.64 -8.19
C THR A 503 3.02 -10.27 -9.56
N ALA A 504 3.74 -11.39 -9.68
CA ALA A 504 3.76 -12.18 -10.91
C ALA A 504 2.33 -12.55 -11.35
N VAL A 505 1.48 -12.99 -10.41
CA VAL A 505 0.07 -13.25 -10.67
C VAL A 505 -0.72 -11.98 -10.99
N SER A 506 -0.64 -10.91 -10.18
CA SER A 506 -1.43 -9.70 -10.49
C SER A 506 -1.02 -9.03 -11.80
N SER A 507 0.23 -9.18 -12.24
CA SER A 507 0.68 -8.64 -13.55
C SER A 507 0.05 -9.31 -14.77
N LEU A 508 -0.72 -10.38 -14.56
CA LEU A 508 -1.55 -11.01 -15.58
C LEU A 508 -2.91 -10.32 -15.76
N GLU A 509 -3.26 -9.36 -14.91
CA GLU A 509 -4.49 -8.58 -15.05
C GLU A 509 -4.55 -7.93 -16.44
N GLY A 510 -5.68 -8.12 -17.16
CA GLY A 510 -5.85 -7.69 -18.55
C GLY A 510 -5.46 -8.73 -19.61
N LEU A 511 -4.74 -9.80 -19.25
CA LEU A 511 -4.44 -10.89 -20.17
C LEU A 511 -5.57 -11.94 -20.24
N PRO A 512 -5.76 -12.61 -21.39
CA PRO A 512 -6.66 -13.75 -21.47
C PRO A 512 -6.16 -14.89 -20.57
N LEU A 513 -7.10 -15.62 -19.96
CA LEU A 513 -6.79 -16.77 -19.11
C LEU A 513 -6.47 -18.02 -19.95
N GLY A 514 -5.45 -17.92 -20.82
CA GLY A 514 -4.95 -19.01 -21.65
C GLY A 514 -4.08 -20.01 -20.89
N PRO A 515 -3.57 -21.07 -21.55
CA PRO A 515 -2.80 -22.14 -20.92
C PRO A 515 -1.57 -21.66 -20.14
N HIS A 516 -0.84 -20.66 -20.66
CA HIS A 516 0.35 -20.12 -19.98
C HIS A 516 -0.01 -19.37 -18.68
N ALA A 517 -1.06 -18.54 -18.71
CA ALA A 517 -1.54 -17.82 -17.53
C ALA A 517 -2.03 -18.80 -16.46
N GLN A 518 -2.80 -19.82 -16.86
CA GLN A 518 -3.31 -20.85 -15.95
C GLN A 518 -2.16 -21.64 -15.30
N ALA A 519 -1.21 -22.12 -16.10
CA ALA A 519 -0.06 -22.87 -15.60
C ALA A 519 0.80 -22.05 -14.63
N LEU A 520 0.98 -20.74 -14.88
CA LEU A 520 1.68 -19.86 -13.96
C LEU A 520 0.91 -19.72 -12.64
N ILE A 521 -0.40 -19.44 -12.69
CA ILE A 521 -1.23 -19.28 -11.49
C ILE A 521 -1.22 -20.56 -10.64
N ASP A 522 -1.44 -21.73 -11.25
CA ASP A 522 -1.44 -23.02 -10.57
C ASP A 522 -0.09 -23.32 -9.91
N ARG A 523 1.03 -23.07 -10.62
CA ARG A 523 2.38 -23.23 -10.07
C ARG A 523 2.61 -22.35 -8.85
N VAL A 524 2.20 -21.08 -8.92
CA VAL A 524 2.41 -20.13 -7.81
C VAL A 524 1.56 -20.49 -6.60
N LEU A 525 0.29 -20.86 -6.82
CA LEU A 525 -0.64 -21.28 -5.76
C LEU A 525 -0.17 -22.57 -5.07
N ALA A 526 0.29 -23.56 -5.83
CA ALA A 526 0.83 -24.80 -5.29
C ALA A 526 2.06 -24.57 -4.40
N ALA A 527 2.93 -23.62 -4.77
CA ALA A 527 4.11 -23.27 -3.98
C ALA A 527 3.80 -22.40 -2.75
N ASN A 528 2.62 -21.77 -2.67
CA ASN A 528 2.27 -20.79 -1.63
C ASN A 528 0.82 -20.91 -1.12
N PRO A 529 0.37 -22.11 -0.66
CA PRO A 529 -1.04 -22.38 -0.39
C PRO A 529 -1.67 -21.53 0.72
N GLY A 530 -0.88 -20.98 1.64
CA GLY A 530 -1.35 -20.14 2.76
C GLY A 530 -1.23 -18.63 2.52
N LYS A 531 -0.73 -18.17 1.36
CA LYS A 531 -0.43 -16.75 1.16
C LYS A 531 -1.68 -15.95 0.77
N LEU A 532 -2.36 -15.40 1.78
CA LEU A 532 -3.62 -14.66 1.62
C LEU A 532 -3.63 -13.61 0.48
N PRO A 533 -2.61 -12.72 0.34
CA PRO A 533 -2.61 -11.73 -0.75
C PRO A 533 -2.47 -12.34 -2.14
N LEU A 534 -1.76 -13.47 -2.26
CA LEU A 534 -1.64 -14.22 -3.51
C LEU A 534 -3.00 -14.81 -3.91
N LEU A 535 -3.69 -15.49 -2.98
CA LEU A 535 -5.00 -16.08 -3.24
C LEU A 535 -6.01 -15.03 -3.71
N ARG A 536 -6.03 -13.86 -3.06
CA ARG A 536 -6.84 -12.71 -3.48
C ARG A 536 -6.52 -12.27 -4.90
N ASN A 537 -5.24 -12.12 -5.25
CA ASN A 537 -4.83 -11.66 -6.58
C ASN A 537 -5.12 -12.70 -7.67
N ALA A 538 -4.92 -13.98 -7.38
CA ALA A 538 -5.26 -15.06 -8.30
C ALA A 538 -6.76 -15.07 -8.60
N TYR A 539 -7.62 -14.98 -7.58
CA TYR A 539 -9.06 -14.88 -7.81
C TYR A 539 -9.44 -13.60 -8.58
N ALA A 540 -8.86 -12.45 -8.25
CA ALA A 540 -9.12 -11.20 -8.97
C ALA A 540 -8.82 -11.30 -10.47
N VAL A 541 -7.67 -11.89 -10.84
CA VAL A 541 -7.28 -12.12 -12.24
C VAL A 541 -8.26 -13.07 -12.92
N VAL A 542 -8.59 -14.20 -12.29
CA VAL A 542 -9.53 -15.19 -12.84
C VAL A 542 -10.93 -14.61 -13.02
N ALA A 543 -11.45 -13.87 -12.03
CA ALA A 543 -12.76 -13.23 -12.08
C ALA A 543 -12.84 -12.18 -13.20
N THR A 544 -11.79 -11.38 -13.35
CA THR A 544 -11.69 -10.36 -14.40
C THR A 544 -11.67 -11.01 -15.79
N ALA A 545 -10.82 -12.02 -16.00
CA ALA A 545 -10.76 -12.73 -17.27
C ALA A 545 -12.09 -13.41 -17.63
N ARG A 546 -12.80 -14.00 -16.65
CA ARG A 546 -14.14 -14.60 -16.88
C ARG A 546 -15.18 -13.55 -17.27
N THR A 547 -15.12 -12.36 -16.68
CA THR A 547 -16.04 -11.26 -17.00
C THR A 547 -15.77 -10.71 -18.40
N LEU A 548 -14.51 -10.61 -18.82
CA LEU A 548 -14.12 -10.22 -20.18
C LEU A 548 -14.49 -11.27 -21.24
N ALA A 549 -14.46 -12.56 -20.88
CA ALA A 549 -14.79 -13.66 -21.79
C ALA A 549 -16.30 -13.95 -21.91
N ALA A 550 -17.12 -13.45 -20.99
CA ALA A 550 -18.56 -13.62 -21.06
C ALA A 550 -19.10 -12.91 -22.33
N PRO A 551 -19.86 -13.59 -23.21
CA PRO A 551 -20.42 -12.95 -24.38
C PRO A 551 -21.29 -11.77 -23.94
N ALA A 552 -21.14 -10.63 -24.62
CA ALA A 552 -22.05 -9.51 -24.50
C ALA A 552 -23.42 -9.90 -25.11
N SER A 553 -24.21 -10.71 -24.42
CA SER A 553 -25.60 -11.01 -24.76
C SER A 553 -26.37 -11.39 -23.49
N ALA A 554 -27.60 -10.96 -23.25
CA ALA A 554 -28.76 -11.02 -24.14
C ALA A 554 -29.80 -9.90 -23.82
N PRO A 555 -30.87 -9.74 -24.63
CA PRO A 555 -31.59 -8.47 -24.84
C PRO A 555 -32.44 -8.03 -23.64
N ARG A 556 -32.74 -6.72 -23.61
CA ARG A 556 -33.82 -6.16 -22.78
C ARG A 556 -35.05 -7.04 -22.94
N ARG A 557 -35.57 -7.57 -21.82
CA ARG A 557 -36.87 -8.24 -21.79
C ARG A 557 -37.87 -7.35 -22.52
N ALA A 558 -38.46 -7.90 -23.58
CA ALA A 558 -39.59 -7.32 -24.26
C ALA A 558 -40.65 -6.94 -23.24
N GLU A 559 -41.20 -5.74 -23.42
CA GLU A 559 -42.40 -5.29 -22.74
C GLU A 559 -43.47 -6.37 -22.84
N VAL A 560 -44.06 -6.70 -21.70
CA VAL A 560 -45.22 -7.57 -21.61
C VAL A 560 -46.37 -6.79 -22.25
N ASP A 561 -46.76 -7.19 -23.45
CA ASP A 561 -47.98 -6.71 -24.11
C ASP A 561 -49.17 -6.91 -23.15
N ALA A 562 -49.88 -5.82 -22.90
CA ALA A 562 -51.16 -5.80 -22.24
C ALA A 562 -52.24 -6.42 -23.16
N PRO A 563 -53.29 -7.06 -22.61
CA PRO A 563 -54.29 -7.72 -23.42
C PRO A 563 -55.16 -6.71 -24.16
N THR A 564 -55.26 -6.89 -25.48
CA THR A 564 -56.15 -6.17 -26.37
C THR A 564 -57.59 -6.28 -25.87
N ARG A 565 -58.20 -5.12 -25.60
CA ARG A 565 -59.65 -5.00 -25.39
C ARG A 565 -60.39 -5.31 -26.68
N MET A 566 -61.33 -6.25 -26.58
CA MET A 566 -62.53 -6.37 -27.40
C MET A 566 -63.23 -5.01 -27.54
N GLU A 567 -63.62 -4.64 -28.77
CA GLU A 567 -64.95 -4.10 -29.10
C GLU A 567 -65.14 -3.91 -30.62
N ALA A 568 -66.37 -4.20 -31.05
CA ALA A 568 -66.98 -4.16 -32.39
C ALA A 568 -66.73 -5.36 -33.34
#